data_AF-A0A6A4L5C3-F1
#
_entry.id   AF-A0A6A4L5C3-F1
#
_cell.length_a   1.000
_cell.length_b   1.000
_cell.length_c   1.000
_cell.angle_alpha   90.00
_cell.angle_beta   90.00
_cell.angle_gamma   90.00
#
_symmetry.space_group_name_H-M   'P 1'
#
loop_
_entity.id
_entity.type
_entity.pdbx_description
1 polymer ?
#
loop_
_entity_poly.entity_id
_entity_poly.type
_entity_poly.pdbx_seq_one_letter_code
_entity_poly.pdbx_strand_id
1 'polypeptide(L)'
;MGLLTNTLPFPSAPGRHLRRRPPHSRPGRIFCSNCFPATKFKRAYTSVMIVPTGIGASIGGFAGDALPVARALASVVDCLISHPNVLNAAMLYWPMPNVLYVEGHALDRFAEGLWALKPVHQNKVGLVLDAAMEDELRIHQLQVVDATRASLGLPVVEYIVTDAPLQSFLPMALLTLSSVNAIAVVARFPDDDIQDVDDYRQGMGIDVLAGVEAIISHLVVKEFQIPCAHAPALSPLPLSKSLCPKSAAEEIGYTFLPCVLAGLSNAPQYIVKSSGSLEMGCILASDVDSVILPADACGGDGVLAFAKYQQNKPLIITVEENETVLHDTPDKFGIEAVKVSNYWEAIGVIAAHKAGIDPISLRRNRISNIQRTPAIPFNGYAVSSARSSVD
;
A
#
# COMPACT_ATOMS: atom_id res chain seq x y z
N MET A 1 13.33 -8.06 59.94
CA MET A 1 14.60 -8.48 60.59
C MET A 1 15.45 -9.11 59.48
N GLY A 2 16.41 -8.40 58.89
CA GLY A 2 17.78 -8.19 59.39
C GLY A 2 18.72 -8.96 58.44
N LEU A 3 19.15 -8.34 57.33
CA LEU A 3 20.50 -7.78 57.11
C LEU A 3 21.64 -8.75 57.41
N LEU A 4 22.33 -9.20 56.36
CA LEU A 4 23.78 -9.43 56.39
C LEU A 4 24.42 -8.92 55.10
N THR A 5 25.20 -7.87 55.31
CA THR A 5 26.19 -7.22 54.45
C THR A 5 27.38 -8.13 54.16
N ASN A 6 28.00 -7.99 52.99
CA ASN A 6 29.47 -8.07 52.90
C ASN A 6 30.01 -7.26 51.71
N THR A 7 30.96 -6.39 52.05
CA THR A 7 31.68 -5.42 51.22
C THR A 7 33.18 -5.73 51.24
N LEU A 8 33.89 -5.18 50.24
CA LEU A 8 35.33 -4.84 50.15
C LEU A 8 36.26 -5.86 49.44
N PRO A 9 37.45 -5.45 48.94
CA PRO A 9 37.90 -4.12 48.47
C PRO A 9 38.71 -4.13 47.14
N PHE A 10 38.89 -2.95 46.56
CA PHE A 10 39.93 -2.64 45.55
C PHE A 10 41.34 -2.59 46.17
N PRO A 11 42.41 -2.93 45.42
CA PRO A 11 43.76 -2.46 45.72
C PRO A 11 44.23 -1.37 44.75
N SER A 12 44.96 -0.40 45.30
CA SER A 12 45.53 0.76 44.64
C SER A 12 47.07 0.74 44.66
N ALA A 13 47.65 1.41 43.65
CA ALA A 13 49.02 1.97 43.52
C ALA A 13 50.12 1.09 42.89
N PRO A 14 51.25 1.66 42.35
CA PRO A 14 51.62 3.08 42.16
C PRO A 14 52.03 3.44 40.70
N GLY A 15 52.22 4.74 40.46
CA GLY A 15 52.55 5.31 39.14
C GLY A 15 54.00 5.13 38.68
N ARG A 16 54.18 5.19 37.35
CA ARG A 16 55.44 5.49 36.67
C ARG A 16 55.17 6.34 35.42
N HIS A 17 55.78 7.53 35.40
CA HIS A 17 55.93 8.35 34.20
C HIS A 17 56.80 7.63 33.16
N LEU A 18 56.35 7.58 31.90
CA LEU A 18 57.23 7.46 30.73
C LEU A 18 56.51 7.89 29.43
N ARG A 19 56.95 9.03 28.89
CA ARG A 19 57.07 9.43 27.48
C ARG A 19 55.87 9.27 26.53
N ARG A 20 55.36 10.44 26.11
CA ARG A 20 54.54 10.68 24.92
C ARG A 20 55.13 10.02 23.65
N ARG A 21 54.31 9.24 22.95
CA ARG A 21 54.36 8.99 21.50
C ARG A 21 52.95 9.24 20.93
N PRO A 22 52.78 9.90 19.78
CA PRO A 22 51.46 10.10 19.20
C PRO A 22 51.07 8.88 18.35
N PRO A 23 49.84 8.37 18.41
CA PRO A 23 49.33 7.52 17.35
C PRO A 23 48.34 8.29 16.48
N HIS A 24 48.77 8.45 15.24
CA HIS A 24 48.00 8.30 14.00
C HIS A 24 46.54 8.82 13.97
N SER A 25 46.36 9.82 13.11
CA SER A 25 45.13 10.22 12.46
C SER A 25 44.23 9.02 12.11
N ARG A 26 43.09 8.91 12.80
CA ARG A 26 42.00 8.02 12.38
C ARG A 26 41.34 8.62 11.13
N PRO A 27 41.03 7.82 10.09
CA PRO A 27 40.29 8.31 8.94
C PRO A 27 38.88 8.71 9.41
N GLY A 28 38.41 9.85 8.90
CA GLY A 28 37.11 10.40 9.24
C GLY A 28 36.01 9.35 9.10
N ARG A 29 35.22 9.15 10.15
CA ARG A 29 33.90 8.54 10.01
C ARG A 29 33.10 9.45 9.10
N ILE A 30 32.95 9.04 7.85
CA ILE A 30 31.86 9.53 7.01
C ILE A 30 30.59 8.98 7.65
N PHE A 31 29.97 9.77 8.51
CA PHE A 31 28.56 9.60 8.82
C PHE A 31 27.81 10.02 7.56
N CYS A 32 27.43 9.06 6.72
CA CYS A 32 26.32 9.27 5.80
C CYS A 32 25.03 9.26 6.63
N SER A 33 24.78 10.34 7.38
CA SER A 33 23.41 10.67 7.74
C SER A 33 22.77 11.23 6.48
N ASN A 34 22.12 10.38 5.69
CA ASN A 34 21.10 10.84 4.74
C ASN A 34 19.88 11.32 5.54
N CYS A 35 20.07 12.38 6.33
CA CYS A 35 19.00 13.26 6.74
C CYS A 35 19.29 14.57 6.01
N PHE A 36 18.98 14.61 4.71
CA PHE A 36 18.79 15.90 4.08
C PHE A 36 17.61 16.55 4.81
N PRO A 37 17.80 17.68 5.52
CA PRO A 37 16.65 18.49 5.88
C PRO A 37 15.99 18.86 4.56
N ALA A 38 14.72 18.49 4.38
CA ALA A 38 13.96 18.84 3.19
C ALA A 38 14.15 20.34 2.92
N THR A 39 14.81 20.67 1.82
CA THR A 39 14.88 22.03 1.33
C THR A 39 13.44 22.44 1.04
N LYS A 40 12.88 23.34 1.86
CA LYS A 40 11.48 23.79 1.82
C LYS A 40 11.10 24.59 0.56
N PHE A 41 11.72 24.31 -0.58
CA PHE A 41 11.47 24.97 -1.86
C PHE A 41 10.56 24.15 -2.79
N LYS A 42 10.29 22.87 -2.49
CA LYS A 42 9.37 22.02 -3.26
C LYS A 42 8.33 21.40 -2.34
N ARG A 43 7.09 21.27 -2.83
CA ARG A 43 6.03 20.52 -2.16
C ARG A 43 6.37 19.02 -2.12
N ALA A 44 5.83 18.30 -1.15
CA ALA A 44 5.96 16.85 -1.09
C ALA A 44 5.31 16.21 -2.33
N TYR A 45 6.00 15.23 -2.91
CA TYR A 45 5.52 14.47 -4.05
C TYR A 45 4.65 13.30 -3.59
N THR A 46 3.37 13.34 -3.93
CA THR A 46 2.38 12.34 -3.49
C THR A 46 1.94 11.47 -4.65
N SER A 47 2.00 10.15 -4.49
CA SER A 47 1.49 9.19 -5.48
C SER A 47 0.36 8.35 -4.91
N VAL A 48 -0.55 7.93 -5.79
CA VAL A 48 -1.57 6.93 -5.50
C VAL A 48 -1.25 5.65 -6.27
N MET A 49 -1.19 4.50 -5.59
CA MET A 49 -1.10 3.18 -6.23
C MET A 49 -2.40 2.43 -6.05
N ILE A 50 -3.01 2.04 -7.17
CA ILE A 50 -4.30 1.35 -7.22
C ILE A 50 -4.11 0.00 -7.89
N VAL A 51 -4.51 -1.07 -7.21
CA VAL A 51 -4.72 -2.39 -7.81
C VAL A 51 -6.10 -2.86 -7.39
N PRO A 52 -7.13 -2.73 -8.26
CA PRO A 52 -8.48 -3.07 -7.84
C PRO A 52 -8.56 -4.53 -7.38
N THR A 53 -9.37 -4.75 -6.35
CA THR A 53 -9.48 -6.05 -5.68
C THR A 53 -10.48 -6.93 -6.40
N GLY A 54 -10.23 -8.25 -6.44
CA GLY A 54 -11.17 -9.23 -6.98
C GLY A 54 -11.30 -9.23 -8.51
N ILE A 55 -10.37 -8.59 -9.22
CA ILE A 55 -10.34 -8.54 -10.70
C ILE A 55 -9.20 -9.36 -11.32
N GLY A 56 -8.54 -10.21 -10.52
CA GLY A 56 -7.48 -11.09 -11.02
C GLY A 56 -6.25 -10.35 -11.52
N ALA A 57 -5.83 -9.27 -10.85
CA ALA A 57 -4.61 -8.55 -11.22
C ALA A 57 -3.38 -9.45 -11.15
N SER A 58 -2.55 -9.44 -12.19
CA SER A 58 -1.32 -10.26 -12.25
C SER A 58 -0.30 -9.93 -11.15
N ILE A 59 -0.33 -8.70 -10.63
CA ILE A 59 0.41 -8.22 -9.45
C ILE A 59 -0.57 -7.45 -8.57
N GLY A 60 -0.80 -7.93 -7.35
CA GLY A 60 -1.79 -7.41 -6.40
C GLY A 60 -3.14 -8.14 -6.44
N GLY A 61 -3.22 -9.24 -7.20
CA GLY A 61 -4.36 -10.15 -7.18
C GLY A 61 -4.29 -11.23 -6.10
N PHE A 62 -3.15 -11.33 -5.39
CA PHE A 62 -2.97 -12.24 -4.24
C PHE A 62 -2.67 -11.42 -2.99
N ALA A 63 -2.90 -11.97 -1.79
CA ALA A 63 -2.68 -11.23 -0.55
C ALA A 63 -1.23 -10.71 -0.41
N GLY A 64 -1.04 -9.43 -0.72
CA GLY A 64 0.20 -8.70 -0.51
C GLY A 64 1.30 -8.94 -1.54
N ASP A 65 1.01 -9.57 -2.68
CA ASP A 65 2.00 -9.75 -3.75
C ASP A 65 2.35 -8.41 -4.47
N ALA A 66 1.52 -7.37 -4.29
CA ALA A 66 1.83 -5.99 -4.67
C ALA A 66 2.61 -5.20 -3.60
N LEU A 67 2.76 -5.70 -2.37
CA LEU A 67 3.49 -5.01 -1.30
C LEU A 67 4.96 -4.68 -1.69
N PRO A 68 5.72 -5.54 -2.38
CA PRO A 68 7.06 -5.20 -2.88
C PRO A 68 7.06 -3.99 -3.82
N VAL A 69 6.05 -3.85 -4.68
CA VAL A 69 5.89 -2.70 -5.59
C VAL A 69 5.60 -1.44 -4.77
N ALA A 70 4.66 -1.51 -3.82
CA ALA A 70 4.36 -0.40 -2.92
C ALA A 70 5.60 0.05 -2.12
N ARG A 71 6.41 -0.89 -1.63
CA ARG A 71 7.68 -0.60 -0.93
C ARG A 71 8.69 0.10 -1.82
N ALA A 72 8.83 -0.34 -3.06
CA ALA A 72 9.74 0.29 -4.02
C ALA A 72 9.26 1.71 -4.38
N LEU A 73 7.96 1.90 -4.61
CA LEU A 73 7.35 3.21 -4.86
C LEU A 73 7.52 4.15 -3.66
N ALA A 74 7.24 3.67 -2.45
CA ALA A 74 7.40 4.43 -1.21
C ALA A 74 8.84 4.92 -1.00
N SER A 75 9.85 4.23 -1.57
CA SER A 75 11.24 4.67 -1.50
C SER A 75 11.57 5.88 -2.39
N VAL A 76 10.76 6.13 -3.43
CA VAL A 76 10.97 7.23 -4.38
C VAL A 76 10.04 8.42 -4.15
N VAL A 77 8.83 8.21 -3.63
CA VAL A 77 7.86 9.28 -3.35
C VAL A 77 7.98 9.83 -1.93
N ASP A 78 7.44 11.02 -1.67
CA ASP A 78 7.41 11.57 -0.30
C ASP A 78 6.18 11.06 0.48
N CYS A 79 5.08 10.77 -0.21
CA CYS A 79 3.88 10.14 0.33
C CYS A 79 3.29 9.18 -0.70
N LEU A 80 3.02 7.94 -0.32
CA LEU A 80 2.29 6.97 -1.12
C LEU A 80 0.92 6.74 -0.50
N ILE A 81 -0.14 6.82 -1.29
CA ILE A 81 -1.49 6.45 -0.90
C ILE A 81 -1.80 5.11 -1.58
N SER A 82 -2.20 4.11 -0.81
CA SER A 82 -2.66 2.84 -1.37
C SER A 82 -3.67 2.19 -0.44
N HIS A 83 -4.29 1.11 -0.91
CA HIS A 83 -5.41 0.48 -0.24
C HIS A 83 -5.00 -0.82 0.47
N PRO A 84 -5.83 -1.30 1.42
CA PRO A 84 -5.55 -2.48 2.23
C PRO A 84 -4.96 -3.66 1.45
N ASN A 85 -5.54 -4.02 0.32
CA ASN A 85 -5.19 -5.24 -0.42
C ASN A 85 -3.83 -5.20 -1.10
N VAL A 86 -3.27 -4.01 -1.35
CA VAL A 86 -1.87 -3.86 -1.77
C VAL A 86 -0.91 -4.03 -0.58
N LEU A 87 -1.35 -3.65 0.62
CA LEU A 87 -0.48 -3.47 1.80
C LEU A 87 -0.53 -4.67 2.77
N ASN A 88 -1.61 -5.43 2.74
CA ASN A 88 -1.90 -6.57 3.60
C ASN A 88 -1.39 -7.86 2.97
N ALA A 89 -0.69 -8.69 3.75
CA ALA A 89 -0.20 -10.00 3.32
C ALA A 89 -0.47 -11.04 4.42
N ALA A 90 -1.72 -11.10 4.90
CA ALA A 90 -2.18 -11.92 6.01
C ALA A 90 -1.35 -11.73 7.31
N MET A 91 -0.41 -12.64 7.61
CA MET A 91 0.51 -12.53 8.77
C MET A 91 1.66 -11.58 8.51
N LEU A 92 1.94 -11.28 7.25
CA LEU A 92 3.01 -10.39 6.86
C LEU A 92 2.45 -8.97 6.69
N TYR A 93 3.18 -8.02 7.24
CA TYR A 93 3.01 -6.61 6.94
C TYR A 93 4.39 -5.95 7.02
N TRP A 94 4.55 -4.83 6.31
CA TRP A 94 5.81 -4.09 6.32
C TRP A 94 5.55 -2.65 6.74
N PRO A 95 6.17 -2.17 7.84
CA PRO A 95 5.99 -0.79 8.27
C PRO A 95 6.62 0.17 7.27
N MET A 96 5.81 1.07 6.72
CA MET A 96 6.25 2.15 5.83
C MET A 96 5.73 3.48 6.35
N PRO A 97 6.61 4.38 6.88
CA PRO A 97 6.17 5.59 7.58
C PRO A 97 5.56 6.66 6.67
N ASN A 98 5.75 6.54 5.35
CA ASN A 98 5.26 7.48 4.35
C ASN A 98 4.17 6.88 3.46
N VAL A 99 3.47 5.85 3.93
CA VAL A 99 2.36 5.21 3.22
C VAL A 99 1.06 5.45 3.98
N LEU A 100 0.03 5.93 3.29
CA LEU A 100 -1.32 6.08 3.82
C LEU A 100 -2.18 4.90 3.39
N TYR A 101 -2.76 4.26 4.40
CA TYR A 101 -3.62 3.09 4.28
C TYR A 101 -5.08 3.52 4.09
N VAL A 102 -5.56 3.56 2.84
CA VAL A 102 -6.85 4.17 2.48
C VAL A 102 -7.76 3.17 1.79
N GLU A 103 -8.92 2.90 2.37
CA GLU A 103 -9.92 2.00 1.80
C GLU A 103 -10.46 2.53 0.45
N GLY A 104 -10.93 1.64 -0.43
CA GLY A 104 -11.36 1.96 -1.79
C GLY A 104 -12.44 3.03 -1.90
N HIS A 105 -13.51 2.96 -1.10
CA HIS A 105 -14.54 4.03 -1.08
C HIS A 105 -13.93 5.38 -0.68
N ALA A 106 -13.13 5.39 0.39
CA ALA A 106 -12.46 6.60 0.84
C ALA A 106 -11.53 7.16 -0.23
N LEU A 107 -10.82 6.29 -0.95
CA LEU A 107 -9.96 6.68 -2.05
C LEU A 107 -10.74 7.33 -3.19
N ASP A 108 -11.92 6.79 -3.54
CA ASP A 108 -12.80 7.39 -4.54
C ASP A 108 -13.30 8.77 -4.10
N ARG A 109 -13.81 8.88 -2.87
CA ARG A 109 -14.30 10.17 -2.33
C ARG A 109 -13.17 11.20 -2.17
N PHE A 110 -11.96 10.73 -1.84
CA PHE A 110 -10.75 11.55 -1.81
C PHE A 110 -10.43 12.06 -3.21
N ALA A 111 -10.36 11.18 -4.21
CA ALA A 111 -10.06 11.52 -5.59
C ALA A 111 -11.05 12.54 -6.17
N GLU A 112 -12.34 12.39 -5.89
CA GLU A 112 -13.39 13.37 -6.24
C GLU A 112 -13.24 14.73 -5.55
N GLY A 113 -12.34 14.83 -4.56
CA GLY A 113 -12.11 16.04 -3.79
C GLY A 113 -13.19 16.31 -2.75
N LEU A 114 -14.08 15.34 -2.48
CA LEU A 114 -15.11 15.44 -1.45
C LEU A 114 -14.53 15.22 -0.05
N TRP A 115 -13.55 14.34 0.06
CA TRP A 115 -12.86 14.03 1.31
C TRP A 115 -11.40 14.49 1.27
N ALA A 116 -10.84 14.78 2.43
CA ALA A 116 -9.40 14.96 2.64
C ALA A 116 -8.88 13.89 3.59
N LEU A 117 -7.60 13.54 3.47
CA LEU A 117 -6.96 12.55 4.32
C LEU A 117 -6.17 13.27 5.41
N LYS A 118 -6.46 12.98 6.68
CA LYS A 118 -5.74 13.53 7.83
C LYS A 118 -4.84 12.44 8.42
N PRO A 119 -3.51 12.49 8.21
CA PRO A 119 -2.59 11.57 8.86
C PRO A 119 -2.74 11.62 10.39
N VAL A 120 -2.57 10.48 11.02
CA VAL A 120 -2.67 10.33 12.49
C VAL A 120 -1.39 9.71 13.04
N HIS A 121 -1.17 9.92 14.34
CA HIS A 121 -0.11 9.18 15.03
C HIS A 121 -0.54 7.75 15.36
N GLN A 122 -1.81 7.57 15.76
CA GLN A 122 -2.36 6.28 16.13
C GLN A 122 -3.90 6.33 16.17
N ASN A 123 -4.56 5.30 15.64
CA ASN A 123 -6.00 5.06 15.76
C ASN A 123 -6.30 4.07 16.87
N LYS A 124 -7.45 4.23 17.53
CA LYS A 124 -8.09 3.20 18.36
C LYS A 124 -8.96 2.32 17.46
N VAL A 125 -8.58 1.06 17.33
CA VAL A 125 -9.24 0.13 16.42
C VAL A 125 -10.32 -0.66 17.17
N GLY A 126 -11.52 -0.71 16.61
CA GLY A 126 -12.61 -1.59 17.03
C GLY A 126 -12.68 -2.81 16.12
N LEU A 127 -13.11 -3.94 16.67
CA LEU A 127 -13.27 -5.18 15.92
C LEU A 127 -14.74 -5.57 15.78
N VAL A 128 -15.16 -5.90 14.56
CA VAL A 128 -16.47 -6.49 14.28
C VAL A 128 -16.26 -7.93 13.84
N LEU A 129 -16.83 -8.87 14.58
CA LEU A 129 -16.79 -10.29 14.28
C LEU A 129 -18.15 -10.74 13.74
N ASP A 130 -18.14 -11.46 12.64
CA ASP A 130 -19.34 -12.06 12.06
C ASP A 130 -19.98 -13.07 13.03
N ALA A 131 -21.31 -12.98 13.21
CA ALA A 131 -22.12 -13.92 13.97
C ALA A 131 -22.04 -15.36 13.43
N ALA A 132 -21.80 -15.52 12.12
CA ALA A 132 -21.67 -16.84 11.49
C ALA A 132 -20.38 -17.57 11.88
N MET A 133 -19.41 -16.89 12.49
CA MET A 133 -18.14 -17.46 12.87
C MET A 133 -18.30 -18.47 14.01
N GLU A 134 -17.75 -19.66 13.79
CA GLU A 134 -17.63 -20.73 14.77
C GLU A 134 -16.80 -20.27 15.97
N ASP A 135 -17.07 -20.84 17.16
CA ASP A 135 -16.43 -20.40 18.40
C ASP A 135 -14.89 -20.51 18.36
N GLU A 136 -14.36 -21.55 17.72
CA GLU A 136 -12.92 -21.75 17.57
C GLU A 136 -12.28 -20.66 16.70
N LEU A 137 -12.86 -20.37 15.52
CA LEU A 137 -12.39 -19.28 14.66
C LEU A 137 -12.46 -17.95 15.39
N ARG A 138 -13.53 -17.71 16.15
CA ARG A 138 -13.69 -16.49 16.96
C ARG A 138 -12.57 -16.35 18.00
N ILE A 139 -12.24 -17.43 18.71
CA ILE A 139 -11.16 -17.45 19.69
C ILE A 139 -9.82 -17.12 19.02
N HIS A 140 -9.53 -17.66 17.83
CA HIS A 140 -8.31 -17.32 17.10
C HIS A 140 -8.22 -15.82 16.77
N GLN A 141 -9.33 -15.18 16.35
CA GLN A 141 -9.34 -13.73 16.11
C GLN A 141 -9.08 -12.93 17.40
N LEU A 142 -9.67 -13.33 18.52
CA LEU A 142 -9.44 -12.66 19.80
C LEU A 142 -8.00 -12.85 20.31
N GLN A 143 -7.41 -14.03 20.12
CA GLN A 143 -6.00 -14.27 20.45
C GLN A 143 -5.06 -13.41 19.60
N VAL A 144 -5.41 -13.14 18.34
CA VAL A 144 -4.67 -12.22 17.48
C VAL A 144 -4.75 -10.79 18.00
N VAL A 145 -5.92 -10.35 18.46
CA VAL A 145 -6.08 -9.05 19.12
C VAL A 145 -5.17 -8.97 20.34
N ASP A 146 -5.20 -9.97 21.23
CA ASP A 146 -4.35 -10.00 22.42
C ASP A 146 -2.86 -10.01 22.05
N ALA A 147 -2.47 -10.79 21.04
CA ALA A 147 -1.10 -10.89 20.56
C ALA A 147 -0.59 -9.56 19.97
N THR A 148 -1.40 -8.88 19.15
CA THR A 148 -1.04 -7.59 18.56
C THR A 148 -1.00 -6.47 19.61
N ARG A 149 -1.92 -6.48 20.59
CA ARG A 149 -1.85 -5.58 21.75
C ARG A 149 -0.57 -5.78 22.55
N ALA A 150 -0.23 -7.03 22.87
CA ALA A 150 0.92 -7.35 23.70
C ALA A 150 2.28 -7.17 23.00
N SER A 151 2.36 -7.53 21.71
CA SER A 151 3.64 -7.62 20.99
C SER A 151 3.93 -6.39 20.14
N LEU A 152 2.88 -5.76 19.59
CA LEU A 152 3.01 -4.59 18.70
C LEU A 152 2.56 -3.29 19.37
N GLY A 153 1.87 -3.37 20.53
CA GLY A 153 1.37 -2.20 21.24
C GLY A 153 0.20 -1.51 20.53
N LEU A 154 -0.56 -2.24 19.70
CA LEU A 154 -1.70 -1.66 18.98
C LEU A 154 -2.89 -1.43 19.91
N PRO A 155 -3.56 -0.28 19.85
CA PRO A 155 -4.70 0.03 20.71
C PRO A 155 -6.01 -0.49 20.10
N VAL A 156 -6.16 -1.81 20.09
CA VAL A 156 -7.42 -2.47 19.76
C VAL A 156 -8.29 -2.45 21.01
N VAL A 157 -9.35 -1.63 21.07
CA VAL A 157 -9.97 -1.24 22.36
C VAL A 157 -11.25 -1.99 22.71
N GLU A 158 -12.00 -2.46 21.72
CA GLU A 158 -13.27 -3.15 21.91
C GLU A 158 -13.58 -4.07 20.72
N TYR A 159 -14.44 -5.06 20.94
CA TYR A 159 -14.99 -5.89 19.87
C TYR A 159 -16.49 -6.10 20.07
N ILE A 160 -17.19 -6.31 18.96
CA ILE A 160 -18.59 -6.72 18.93
C ILE A 160 -18.73 -7.95 18.03
N VAL A 161 -19.75 -8.75 18.31
CA VAL A 161 -20.23 -9.79 17.40
C VAL A 161 -21.51 -9.26 16.78
N THR A 162 -21.69 -9.42 15.47
CA THR A 162 -22.89 -8.95 14.78
C THR A 162 -24.13 -9.73 15.28
N ASP A 163 -25.31 -9.13 15.18
CA ASP A 163 -26.56 -9.80 15.61
C ASP A 163 -27.00 -10.90 14.63
N ALA A 164 -26.52 -10.83 13.38
CA ALA A 164 -26.80 -11.75 12.30
C ALA A 164 -25.59 -11.87 11.36
N PRO A 165 -25.51 -12.93 10.53
CA PRO A 165 -24.46 -13.08 9.54
C PRO A 165 -24.34 -11.88 8.59
N LEU A 166 -23.11 -11.40 8.34
CA LEU A 166 -22.84 -10.18 7.55
C LEU A 166 -23.38 -10.23 6.12
N GLN A 167 -23.55 -11.42 5.56
CA GLN A 167 -24.13 -11.63 4.22
C GLN A 167 -25.55 -11.07 4.06
N SER A 168 -26.25 -10.77 5.16
CA SER A 168 -27.67 -10.39 5.16
C SER A 168 -27.96 -8.95 5.62
N PHE A 169 -26.99 -8.25 6.22
CA PHE A 169 -27.23 -6.94 6.83
C PHE A 169 -25.93 -6.16 7.08
N LEU A 170 -25.94 -4.84 6.84
CA LEU A 170 -24.88 -3.95 7.32
C LEU A 170 -25.11 -3.70 8.82
N PRO A 171 -24.19 -4.06 9.73
CA PRO A 171 -24.51 -4.09 11.14
C PRO A 171 -24.71 -2.68 11.70
N MET A 172 -25.96 -2.35 12.05
CA MET A 172 -26.32 -1.26 12.97
C MET A 172 -25.55 -1.35 14.30
N ALA A 173 -25.01 -2.54 14.62
CA ALA A 173 -24.15 -2.78 15.77
C ALA A 173 -22.89 -1.88 15.79
N LEU A 174 -22.43 -1.38 14.65
CA LEU A 174 -21.31 -0.42 14.56
C LEU A 174 -21.58 0.91 15.30
N LEU A 175 -22.84 1.29 15.50
CA LEU A 175 -23.22 2.48 16.27
C LEU A 175 -22.88 2.35 17.77
N THR A 176 -22.58 1.15 18.26
CA THR A 176 -22.20 0.91 19.66
C THR A 176 -20.72 1.16 19.93
N LEU A 177 -19.87 1.18 18.89
CA LEU A 177 -18.43 1.39 18.97
C LEU A 177 -18.06 2.88 19.09
N SER A 178 -18.68 3.59 20.03
CA SER A 178 -18.53 5.05 20.16
C SER A 178 -17.12 5.53 20.53
N SER A 179 -16.22 4.62 20.92
CA SER A 179 -14.88 4.95 21.40
C SER A 179 -13.76 4.75 20.37
N VAL A 180 -14.08 4.15 19.21
CA VAL A 180 -13.11 3.81 18.16
C VAL A 180 -13.11 4.84 17.05
N ASN A 181 -12.00 4.91 16.33
CA ASN A 181 -11.86 5.76 15.14
C ASN A 181 -11.31 4.99 13.93
N ALA A 182 -11.25 3.66 14.01
CA ALA A 182 -11.01 2.77 12.88
C ALA A 182 -11.65 1.42 13.19
N ILE A 183 -12.06 0.68 12.16
CA ILE A 183 -12.78 -0.59 12.29
C ILE A 183 -12.05 -1.69 11.50
N ALA A 184 -11.79 -2.81 12.15
CA ALA A 184 -11.48 -4.07 11.48
C ALA A 184 -12.75 -4.94 11.45
N VAL A 185 -13.15 -5.39 10.27
CA VAL A 185 -14.26 -6.34 10.11
C VAL A 185 -13.70 -7.71 9.80
N VAL A 186 -14.13 -8.74 10.52
CA VAL A 186 -13.79 -10.13 10.22
C VAL A 186 -15.04 -10.86 9.79
N ALA A 187 -15.07 -11.23 8.50
CA ALA A 187 -16.23 -11.83 7.86
C ALA A 187 -16.06 -13.34 7.70
N ARG A 188 -17.13 -14.11 7.98
CA ARG A 188 -17.13 -15.57 7.78
C ARG A 188 -17.93 -15.89 6.52
N PHE A 189 -17.29 -16.59 5.58
CA PHE A 189 -17.92 -17.09 4.37
C PHE A 189 -17.92 -18.61 4.38
N PRO A 190 -18.97 -19.29 3.89
CA PRO A 190 -19.02 -20.74 3.81
C PRO A 190 -17.82 -21.32 3.04
N ASP A 191 -17.22 -22.39 3.57
CA ASP A 191 -16.06 -23.03 2.94
C ASP A 191 -16.42 -23.76 1.62
N ASP A 192 -17.68 -24.18 1.48
CA ASP A 192 -18.18 -24.98 0.35
C ASP A 192 -18.55 -24.16 -0.90
N ASP A 193 -18.66 -22.82 -0.77
CA ASP A 193 -19.08 -21.93 -1.86
C ASP A 193 -17.92 -21.44 -2.73
N ILE A 194 -16.68 -21.84 -2.41
CA ILE A 194 -15.49 -21.39 -3.12
C ILE A 194 -15.12 -22.42 -4.18
N GLN A 195 -15.70 -22.28 -5.38
CA GLN A 195 -15.18 -22.95 -6.57
C GLN A 195 -13.76 -22.42 -6.86
N ASP A 196 -12.86 -23.29 -7.30
CA ASP A 196 -11.52 -22.93 -7.78
C ASP A 196 -10.49 -22.45 -6.72
N VAL A 197 -10.69 -22.79 -5.43
CA VAL A 197 -9.68 -22.56 -4.35
C VAL A 197 -8.30 -23.10 -4.75
N ASP A 198 -8.25 -24.28 -5.35
CA ASP A 198 -6.99 -24.90 -5.75
C ASP A 198 -6.30 -24.14 -6.89
N ASP A 199 -7.06 -23.55 -7.83
CA ASP A 199 -6.50 -22.73 -8.90
C ASP A 199 -5.96 -21.42 -8.35
N TYR A 200 -6.68 -20.77 -7.42
CA TYR A 200 -6.18 -19.58 -6.72
C TYR A 200 -4.89 -19.91 -5.95
N ARG A 201 -4.86 -21.00 -5.17
CA ARG A 201 -3.66 -21.44 -4.44
C ARG A 201 -2.48 -21.76 -5.36
N GLN A 202 -2.73 -22.16 -6.60
CA GLN A 202 -1.71 -22.41 -7.63
C GLN A 202 -1.34 -21.15 -8.44
N GLY A 203 -1.94 -20.00 -8.15
CA GLY A 203 -1.63 -18.73 -8.81
C GLY A 203 -2.38 -18.49 -10.13
N MET A 204 -3.42 -19.27 -10.40
CA MET A 204 -4.19 -19.25 -11.65
C MET A 204 -5.61 -18.71 -11.48
N GLY A 205 -6.14 -18.72 -10.25
CA GLY A 205 -7.50 -18.28 -9.93
C GLY A 205 -7.61 -16.82 -9.53
N ILE A 206 -8.85 -16.37 -9.35
CA ILE A 206 -9.21 -15.03 -8.88
C ILE A 206 -9.72 -15.13 -7.45
N ASP A 207 -9.29 -14.22 -6.59
CA ASP A 207 -9.82 -14.10 -5.23
C ASP A 207 -11.23 -13.46 -5.23
N VAL A 208 -12.25 -14.30 -5.33
CA VAL A 208 -13.66 -13.87 -5.26
C VAL A 208 -14.00 -13.39 -3.85
N LEU A 209 -13.40 -13.99 -2.83
CA LEU A 209 -13.65 -13.68 -1.43
C LEU A 209 -13.24 -12.23 -1.12
N ALA A 210 -12.02 -11.85 -1.50
CA ALA A 210 -11.53 -10.49 -1.33
C ALA A 210 -12.42 -9.46 -2.06
N GLY A 211 -13.04 -9.82 -3.19
CA GLY A 211 -14.01 -8.98 -3.88
C GLY A 211 -15.25 -8.70 -3.04
N VAL A 212 -15.83 -9.73 -2.41
CA VAL A 212 -17.00 -9.59 -1.53
C VAL A 212 -16.64 -8.83 -0.25
N GLU A 213 -15.50 -9.12 0.35
CA GLU A 213 -15.05 -8.42 1.56
C GLU A 213 -14.75 -6.94 1.32
N ALA A 214 -14.19 -6.61 0.15
CA ALA A 214 -13.98 -5.22 -0.25
C ALA A 214 -15.31 -4.45 -0.28
N ILE A 215 -16.41 -5.06 -0.70
CA ILE A 215 -17.74 -4.44 -0.65
C ILE A 215 -18.18 -4.18 0.80
N ILE A 216 -17.90 -5.10 1.72
CA ILE A 216 -18.25 -4.92 3.15
C ILE A 216 -17.51 -3.70 3.72
N SER A 217 -16.19 -3.63 3.57
CA SER A 217 -15.43 -2.46 4.06
C SER A 217 -15.85 -1.17 3.37
N HIS A 218 -16.16 -1.23 2.07
CA HIS A 218 -16.64 -0.07 1.29
C HIS A 218 -17.94 0.48 1.86
N LEU A 219 -18.91 -0.38 2.20
CA LEU A 219 -20.18 0.03 2.81
C LEU A 219 -19.98 0.58 4.23
N VAL A 220 -19.09 -0.01 5.03
CA VAL A 220 -18.76 0.52 6.36
C VAL A 220 -18.13 1.91 6.27
N VAL A 221 -17.16 2.11 5.39
CA VAL A 221 -16.54 3.43 5.19
C VAL A 221 -17.56 4.45 4.69
N LYS A 222 -18.42 4.06 3.75
CA LYS A 222 -19.47 4.93 3.21
C LYS A 222 -20.44 5.41 4.29
N GLU A 223 -20.85 4.52 5.19
CA GLU A 223 -21.82 4.82 6.25
C GLU A 223 -21.18 5.60 7.41
N PHE A 224 -20.05 5.12 7.92
CA PHE A 224 -19.46 5.63 9.17
C PHE A 224 -18.34 6.66 8.97
N GLN A 225 -17.81 6.78 7.75
CA GLN A 225 -16.79 7.78 7.39
C GLN A 225 -15.52 7.72 8.24
N ILE A 226 -15.19 6.54 8.77
CA ILE A 226 -13.94 6.25 9.47
C ILE A 226 -13.19 5.12 8.76
N PRO A 227 -11.86 5.02 8.92
CA PRO A 227 -11.07 3.95 8.32
C PRO A 227 -11.61 2.57 8.64
N CYS A 228 -11.75 1.74 7.60
CA CYS A 228 -12.15 0.35 7.74
C CYS A 228 -11.29 -0.54 6.83
N ALA A 229 -11.02 -1.75 7.29
CA ALA A 229 -10.49 -2.83 6.48
C ALA A 229 -11.05 -4.17 6.96
N HIS A 230 -10.91 -5.19 6.12
CA HIS A 230 -11.50 -6.50 6.32
C HIS A 230 -10.43 -7.58 6.43
N ALA A 231 -10.79 -8.69 7.06
CA ALA A 231 -10.04 -9.93 7.07
C ALA A 231 -11.03 -11.11 6.98
N PRO A 232 -10.73 -12.14 6.19
CA PRO A 232 -11.59 -13.30 6.17
C PRO A 232 -11.32 -14.18 7.40
N ALA A 233 -12.38 -14.78 7.93
CA ALA A 233 -12.30 -15.93 8.83
C ALA A 233 -12.51 -17.21 8.03
N LEU A 234 -11.40 -17.92 7.77
CA LEU A 234 -11.39 -19.17 7.01
C LEU A 234 -10.95 -20.32 7.89
N SER A 235 -11.52 -21.49 7.63
CA SER A 235 -11.00 -22.74 8.15
C SER A 235 -9.63 -23.02 7.53
N PRO A 236 -8.66 -23.57 8.30
CA PRO A 236 -7.36 -23.91 7.74
C PRO A 236 -7.52 -25.00 6.66
N LEU A 237 -6.92 -24.75 5.50
CA LEU A 237 -6.92 -25.72 4.41
C LEU A 237 -5.87 -26.83 4.65
N PRO A 238 -6.04 -28.01 4.02
CA PRO A 238 -5.00 -29.03 4.03
C PRO A 238 -3.69 -28.50 3.42
N LEU A 239 -2.57 -28.92 4.00
CA LEU A 239 -1.23 -28.58 3.51
C LEU A 239 -1.06 -29.01 2.04
N SER A 240 -0.57 -28.09 1.22
CA SER A 240 -0.26 -28.34 -0.20
C SER A 240 1.24 -28.22 -0.47
N LYS A 241 1.78 -29.13 -1.29
CA LYS A 241 3.18 -29.07 -1.77
C LYS A 241 3.32 -28.27 -3.06
N SER A 242 2.22 -27.96 -3.74
CA SER A 242 2.16 -27.26 -5.03
C SER A 242 1.64 -25.83 -4.87
N LEU A 243 1.89 -25.21 -3.73
CA LEU A 243 1.45 -23.85 -3.42
C LEU A 243 2.25 -22.82 -4.21
N CYS A 244 1.57 -21.84 -4.80
CA CYS A 244 2.20 -20.71 -5.46
C CYS A 244 2.85 -19.79 -4.41
N PRO A 245 4.08 -19.28 -4.65
CA PRO A 245 4.69 -18.31 -3.76
C PRO A 245 3.86 -17.03 -3.53
N LYS A 246 2.99 -16.66 -4.48
CA LYS A 246 2.13 -15.47 -4.37
C LYS A 246 0.99 -15.63 -3.36
N SER A 247 0.42 -16.83 -3.23
CA SER A 247 -0.64 -17.15 -2.26
C SER A 247 -0.09 -17.64 -0.92
N ALA A 248 1.22 -17.92 -0.83
CA ALA A 248 1.81 -18.55 0.35
C ALA A 248 1.70 -17.72 1.64
N ALA A 249 1.56 -16.40 1.53
CA ALA A 249 1.36 -15.54 2.71
C ALA A 249 0.07 -15.88 3.48
N GLU A 250 -0.93 -16.43 2.80
CA GLU A 250 -2.25 -16.77 3.35
C GLU A 250 -2.22 -18.07 4.16
N GLU A 251 -1.19 -18.90 3.97
CA GLU A 251 -1.10 -20.26 4.53
C GLU A 251 -0.18 -20.36 5.77
N ILE A 252 0.48 -19.26 6.15
CA ILE A 252 1.46 -19.25 7.25
C ILE A 252 0.83 -18.88 8.62
N GLY A 253 -0.50 -18.79 8.72
CA GLY A 253 -1.21 -18.47 9.96
C GLY A 253 -2.70 -18.81 9.92
N TYR A 254 -3.38 -18.57 11.05
CA TYR A 254 -4.80 -18.93 11.25
C TYR A 254 -5.80 -17.83 10.84
N THR A 255 -5.32 -16.70 10.34
CA THR A 255 -6.12 -15.47 10.17
C THR A 255 -5.40 -14.54 9.19
N PHE A 256 -6.03 -13.44 8.81
CA PHE A 256 -5.46 -12.34 8.02
C PHE A 256 -5.42 -11.02 8.83
N LEU A 257 -5.98 -11.03 10.03
CA LEU A 257 -6.23 -9.86 10.87
C LEU A 257 -4.98 -9.06 11.33
N PRO A 258 -3.80 -9.63 11.60
CA PRO A 258 -2.61 -8.89 12.03
C PRO A 258 -2.20 -7.74 11.11
N CYS A 259 -2.11 -7.97 9.79
CA CYS A 259 -1.74 -6.92 8.85
C CYS A 259 -2.79 -5.80 8.77
N VAL A 260 -4.07 -6.18 8.88
CA VAL A 260 -5.22 -5.27 8.93
C VAL A 260 -5.15 -4.36 10.16
N LEU A 261 -4.94 -4.93 11.35
CA LEU A 261 -4.80 -4.16 12.59
C LEU A 261 -3.57 -3.23 12.52
N ALA A 262 -2.44 -3.71 12.00
CA ALA A 262 -1.24 -2.90 11.83
C ALA A 262 -1.48 -1.73 10.87
N GLY A 263 -2.13 -1.95 9.72
CA GLY A 263 -2.48 -0.91 8.75
C GLY A 263 -3.46 0.12 9.32
N LEU A 264 -4.57 -0.35 9.91
CA LEU A 264 -5.60 0.50 10.51
C LEU A 264 -5.07 1.33 11.67
N SER A 265 -4.07 0.84 12.42
CA SER A 265 -3.48 1.60 13.52
C SER A 265 -2.91 2.96 13.09
N ASN A 266 -2.54 3.13 11.82
CA ASN A 266 -1.98 4.37 11.28
C ASN A 266 -2.76 4.91 10.06
N ALA A 267 -3.92 4.32 9.72
CA ALA A 267 -4.75 4.78 8.61
C ALA A 267 -5.18 6.25 8.82
N PRO A 268 -5.11 7.12 7.79
CA PRO A 268 -5.52 8.51 7.94
C PRO A 268 -7.02 8.60 8.25
N GLN A 269 -7.41 9.59 9.03
CA GLN A 269 -8.83 9.92 9.23
C GLN A 269 -9.39 10.63 8.02
N TYR A 270 -10.68 10.44 7.76
CA TYR A 270 -11.36 11.04 6.61
C TYR A 270 -12.05 12.34 7.04
N ILE A 271 -11.68 13.45 6.40
CA ILE A 271 -12.28 14.76 6.66
C ILE A 271 -13.25 15.06 5.52
N VAL A 272 -14.54 14.94 5.80
CA VAL A 272 -15.60 15.29 4.85
C VAL A 272 -15.64 16.81 4.73
N LYS A 273 -15.48 17.33 3.51
CA LYS A 273 -15.54 18.77 3.26
C LYS A 273 -16.97 19.28 3.47
N SER A 274 -17.25 19.75 4.69
CA SER A 274 -18.31 20.71 4.96
C SER A 274 -17.75 22.13 4.76
N SER A 275 -18.62 23.08 4.44
CA SER A 275 -18.33 24.40 3.86
C SER A 275 -17.56 25.41 4.73
N GLY A 276 -16.61 24.97 5.58
CA GLY A 276 -15.77 25.84 6.39
C GLY A 276 -14.43 25.22 6.77
N SER A 277 -13.35 25.81 6.25
CA SER A 277 -11.92 25.60 6.56
C SER A 277 -11.42 24.15 6.70
N LEU A 278 -10.61 23.71 5.73
CA LEU A 278 -9.79 22.51 5.87
C LEU A 278 -8.76 22.69 7.00
N GLU A 279 -8.68 21.69 7.88
CA GLU A 279 -7.69 21.68 8.96
C GLU A 279 -6.26 21.60 8.40
N MET A 280 -5.33 22.32 9.06
CA MET A 280 -3.90 22.24 8.76
C MET A 280 -3.39 20.80 8.82
N GLY A 281 -2.66 20.36 7.79
CA GLY A 281 -2.01 19.05 7.73
C GLY A 281 -2.82 17.95 7.04
N CYS A 282 -4.00 18.25 6.49
CA CYS A 282 -4.71 17.32 5.62
C CYS A 282 -4.08 17.27 4.22
N ILE A 283 -4.16 16.11 3.58
CA ILE A 283 -3.80 15.88 2.18
C ILE A 283 -5.08 15.94 1.36
N LEU A 284 -5.03 16.69 0.26
CA LEU A 284 -6.11 16.88 -0.69
C LEU A 284 -5.82 16.11 -1.99
N ALA A 285 -6.85 15.80 -2.77
CA ALA A 285 -6.65 15.22 -4.10
C ALA A 285 -5.79 16.11 -5.01
N SER A 286 -5.85 17.43 -4.84
CA SER A 286 -5.00 18.38 -5.57
C SER A 286 -3.51 18.29 -5.22
N ASP A 287 -3.16 17.58 -4.13
CA ASP A 287 -1.77 17.34 -3.72
C ASP A 287 -1.19 16.09 -4.39
N VAL A 288 -2.00 15.28 -5.08
CA VAL A 288 -1.56 14.09 -5.80
C VAL A 288 -0.82 14.49 -7.09
N ASP A 289 0.41 13.99 -7.23
CA ASP A 289 1.26 14.22 -8.40
C ASP A 289 1.15 13.12 -9.45
N SER A 290 0.90 11.87 -9.03
CA SER A 290 0.76 10.75 -9.97
C SER A 290 -0.14 9.64 -9.44
N VAL A 291 -0.78 8.93 -10.37
CA VAL A 291 -1.61 7.75 -10.09
C VAL A 291 -1.08 6.58 -10.91
N ILE A 292 -0.88 5.42 -10.27
CA ILE A 292 -0.35 4.21 -10.90
C ILE A 292 -1.39 3.10 -10.78
N LEU A 293 -1.68 2.44 -11.89
CA LEU A 293 -2.70 1.39 -11.96
C LEU A 293 -2.46 0.41 -13.13
N PRO A 294 -3.09 -0.79 -13.11
CA PRO A 294 -3.20 -1.68 -14.26
C PRO A 294 -3.68 -0.98 -15.53
N ALA A 295 -3.13 -1.37 -16.70
CA ALA A 295 -3.47 -0.72 -17.97
C ALA A 295 -4.91 -0.94 -18.45
N ASP A 296 -5.59 -1.96 -17.93
CA ASP A 296 -6.94 -2.35 -18.30
C ASP A 296 -7.97 -2.09 -17.18
N ALA A 297 -7.61 -1.35 -16.13
CA ALA A 297 -8.47 -1.07 -14.98
C ALA A 297 -8.72 0.42 -14.73
N CYS A 298 -8.78 1.25 -15.78
CA CYS A 298 -8.95 2.69 -15.69
C CYS A 298 -10.41 3.16 -15.50
N GLY A 299 -11.36 2.23 -15.40
CA GLY A 299 -12.80 2.52 -15.32
C GLY A 299 -13.31 2.87 -13.92
N GLY A 300 -12.48 2.74 -12.88
CA GLY A 300 -12.88 3.02 -11.50
C GLY A 300 -13.13 4.50 -11.21
N ASP A 301 -14.06 4.79 -10.31
CA ASP A 301 -14.51 6.14 -9.97
C ASP A 301 -13.36 7.08 -9.59
N GLY A 302 -12.44 6.63 -8.73
CA GLY A 302 -11.29 7.43 -8.32
C GLY A 302 -10.36 7.80 -9.48
N VAL A 303 -10.12 6.87 -10.42
CA VAL A 303 -9.27 7.13 -11.60
C VAL A 303 -9.93 8.14 -12.51
N LEU A 304 -11.23 7.96 -12.79
CA LEU A 304 -12.02 8.88 -13.59
C LEU A 304 -12.10 10.27 -12.94
N ALA A 305 -12.17 10.35 -11.61
CA ALA A 305 -12.14 11.60 -10.88
C ALA A 305 -10.80 12.32 -11.05
N PHE A 306 -9.67 11.63 -10.82
CA PHE A 306 -8.34 12.20 -11.02
C PHE A 306 -8.12 12.67 -12.47
N ALA A 307 -8.56 11.89 -13.45
CA ALA A 307 -8.40 12.22 -14.86
C ALA A 307 -9.16 13.50 -15.30
N LYS A 308 -10.21 13.88 -14.56
CA LYS A 308 -11.05 15.06 -14.84
C LYS A 308 -10.51 16.37 -14.27
N TYR A 309 -9.50 16.35 -13.40
CA TYR A 309 -8.91 17.59 -12.87
C TYR A 309 -8.33 18.45 -14.00
N GLN A 310 -8.65 19.75 -13.98
CA GLN A 310 -8.10 20.72 -14.93
C GLN A 310 -6.84 21.40 -14.40
N GLN A 311 -6.78 21.63 -13.09
CA GLN A 311 -5.64 22.22 -12.39
C GLN A 311 -4.98 21.13 -11.55
N ASN A 312 -3.64 21.06 -11.59
CA ASN A 312 -2.85 20.05 -10.89
C ASN A 312 -3.31 18.61 -11.19
N LYS A 313 -3.64 18.33 -12.45
CA LYS A 313 -3.99 16.98 -12.91
C LYS A 313 -2.80 16.04 -12.64
N PRO A 314 -2.99 14.93 -11.90
CA PRO A 314 -1.89 14.00 -11.66
C PRO A 314 -1.49 13.27 -12.94
N LEU A 315 -0.22 12.89 -13.02
CA LEU A 315 0.30 12.03 -14.07
C LEU A 315 -0.28 10.62 -13.91
N ILE A 316 -1.16 10.21 -14.82
CA ILE A 316 -1.70 8.84 -14.83
C ILE A 316 -0.68 7.92 -15.51
N ILE A 317 -0.26 6.86 -14.82
CA ILE A 317 0.74 5.88 -15.27
C ILE A 317 0.09 4.51 -15.28
N THR A 318 0.01 3.89 -16.45
CA THR A 318 -0.66 2.60 -16.63
C THR A 318 0.34 1.51 -16.95
N VAL A 319 0.28 0.40 -16.21
CA VAL A 319 1.27 -0.68 -16.27
C VAL A 319 0.72 -1.85 -17.10
N GLU A 320 1.36 -2.15 -18.22
CA GLU A 320 0.92 -3.18 -19.18
C GLU A 320 1.04 -4.60 -18.62
N GLU A 321 2.14 -4.95 -17.92
CA GLU A 321 2.32 -6.30 -17.37
C GLU A 321 1.32 -6.69 -16.26
N ASN A 322 0.64 -5.71 -15.65
CA ASN A 322 -0.32 -5.98 -14.59
C ASN A 322 -1.71 -6.18 -15.20
N GLU A 323 -1.88 -7.27 -15.93
CA GLU A 323 -3.14 -7.61 -16.61
C GLU A 323 -4.22 -7.99 -15.60
N THR A 324 -5.47 -7.69 -15.93
CA THR A 324 -6.66 -8.01 -15.14
C THR A 324 -7.74 -8.62 -16.05
N VAL A 325 -8.88 -9.03 -15.47
CA VAL A 325 -10.03 -9.48 -16.27
C VAL A 325 -10.85 -8.34 -16.89
N LEU A 326 -10.48 -7.09 -16.63
CA LEU A 326 -11.17 -5.92 -17.15
C LEU A 326 -10.66 -5.54 -18.55
N HIS A 327 -11.38 -4.63 -19.21
CA HIS A 327 -11.04 -4.09 -20.53
C HIS A 327 -11.19 -2.56 -20.56
N ASP A 328 -10.87 -1.94 -19.44
CA ASP A 328 -11.06 -0.53 -19.17
C ASP A 328 -9.76 0.23 -19.41
N THR A 329 -9.40 0.37 -20.69
CA THR A 329 -8.16 1.05 -21.09
C THR A 329 -8.29 2.57 -21.04
N PRO A 330 -7.18 3.33 -20.92
CA PRO A 330 -7.21 4.79 -20.95
C PRO A 330 -7.91 5.36 -22.18
N ASP A 331 -7.69 4.75 -23.35
CA ASP A 331 -8.23 5.22 -24.63
C ASP A 331 -9.77 5.14 -24.65
N LYS A 332 -10.35 4.13 -24.00
CA LYS A 332 -11.81 3.95 -23.89
C LYS A 332 -12.50 5.10 -23.14
N PHE A 333 -11.79 5.72 -22.20
CA PHE A 333 -12.29 6.81 -21.37
C PHE A 333 -11.71 8.18 -21.74
N GLY A 334 -10.86 8.26 -22.77
CA GLY A 334 -10.17 9.50 -23.16
C GLY A 334 -9.19 10.00 -22.09
N ILE A 335 -8.59 9.10 -21.31
CA ILE A 335 -7.61 9.42 -20.27
C ILE A 335 -6.23 9.53 -20.91
N GLU A 336 -5.61 10.70 -20.80
CA GLU A 336 -4.19 10.87 -21.10
C GLU A 336 -3.35 10.16 -20.02
N ALA A 337 -2.63 9.11 -20.43
CA ALA A 337 -1.81 8.29 -19.54
C ALA A 337 -0.44 7.97 -20.16
N VAL A 338 0.58 7.87 -19.31
CA VAL A 338 1.89 7.32 -19.65
C VAL A 338 1.82 5.81 -19.53
N LYS A 339 1.81 5.13 -20.68
CA LYS A 339 1.86 3.66 -20.75
C LYS A 339 3.29 3.18 -20.53
N VAL A 340 3.47 2.28 -19.57
CA VAL A 340 4.76 1.66 -19.23
C VAL A 340 4.60 0.15 -19.25
N SER A 341 5.65 -0.56 -19.62
CA SER A 341 5.57 -2.02 -19.76
C SER A 341 5.54 -2.74 -18.41
N ASN A 342 6.18 -2.17 -17.38
CA ASN A 342 6.31 -2.81 -16.07
C ASN A 342 6.43 -1.81 -14.91
N TYR A 343 6.33 -2.30 -13.68
CA TYR A 343 6.45 -1.45 -12.48
C TYR A 343 7.85 -0.84 -12.30
N TRP A 344 8.91 -1.44 -12.85
CA TRP A 344 10.25 -0.83 -12.80
C TRP A 344 10.30 0.46 -13.63
N GLU A 345 9.71 0.42 -14.83
CA GLU A 345 9.55 1.61 -15.66
C GLU A 345 8.62 2.63 -14.99
N ALA A 346 7.52 2.20 -14.37
CA ALA A 346 6.62 3.08 -13.60
C ALA A 346 7.39 3.85 -12.50
N ILE A 347 8.23 3.16 -11.73
CA ILE A 347 9.09 3.76 -10.70
C ILE A 347 10.06 4.76 -11.32
N GLY A 348 10.67 4.44 -12.47
CA GLY A 348 11.53 5.35 -13.21
C GLY A 348 10.83 6.62 -13.70
N VAL A 349 9.60 6.48 -14.21
CA VAL A 349 8.74 7.61 -14.61
C VAL A 349 8.44 8.51 -13.42
N ILE A 350 8.10 7.94 -12.27
CA ILE A 350 7.84 8.70 -11.04
C ILE A 350 9.09 9.42 -10.56
N ALA A 351 10.25 8.76 -10.57
CA ALA A 351 11.51 9.38 -10.17
C ALA A 351 11.85 10.59 -11.06
N ALA A 352 11.64 10.47 -12.38
CA ALA A 352 11.80 11.57 -13.32
C ALA A 352 10.81 12.71 -13.06
N HIS A 353 9.53 12.38 -12.90
CA HIS A 353 8.47 13.36 -12.66
C HIS A 353 8.70 14.13 -11.34
N LYS A 354 9.05 13.42 -10.25
CA LYS A 354 9.43 14.04 -8.96
C LYS A 354 10.64 14.96 -9.08
N ALA A 355 11.60 14.63 -9.94
CA ALA A 355 12.75 15.49 -10.20
C ALA A 355 12.38 16.78 -10.98
N GLY A 356 11.16 16.87 -11.53
CA GLY A 356 10.73 17.94 -12.43
C GLY A 356 11.21 17.74 -13.86
N ILE A 357 11.48 16.49 -14.25
CA ILE A 357 11.92 16.10 -15.59
C ILE A 357 10.72 15.48 -16.30
N ASP A 358 10.43 15.94 -17.51
CA ASP A 358 9.46 15.27 -18.39
C ASP A 358 9.96 13.84 -18.70
N PRO A 359 9.25 12.77 -18.28
CA PRO A 359 9.68 11.39 -18.50
C PRO A 359 9.90 11.05 -19.98
N ILE A 360 9.21 11.72 -20.91
CA ILE A 360 9.37 11.52 -22.35
C ILE A 360 10.80 11.88 -22.80
N SER A 361 11.45 12.83 -22.11
CA SER A 361 12.83 13.24 -22.41
C SER A 361 13.86 12.14 -22.14
N LEU A 362 13.53 11.14 -21.34
CA LEU A 362 14.42 10.00 -21.07
C LEU A 362 14.31 8.90 -22.13
N ARG A 363 13.37 9.01 -23.08
CA ARG A 363 13.19 8.02 -24.14
C ARG A 363 14.09 8.37 -25.33
N ARG A 364 14.86 7.36 -25.78
CA ARG A 364 15.88 7.46 -26.85
C ARG A 364 15.49 8.33 -28.05
N ASN A 365 14.24 8.23 -28.53
CA ASN A 365 13.76 8.88 -29.76
C ASN A 365 12.42 9.62 -29.57
N ARG A 366 12.16 10.23 -28.41
CA ARG A 366 10.88 10.94 -28.18
C ARG A 366 11.00 12.46 -28.03
N ILE A 367 12.21 13.01 -28.05
CA ILE A 367 12.41 14.47 -28.13
C ILE A 367 12.40 14.88 -29.60
N SER A 368 11.42 15.70 -29.98
CA SER A 368 11.30 16.26 -31.33
C SER A 368 11.81 17.70 -31.37
N ASN A 369 12.33 18.15 -32.52
CA ASN A 369 12.65 19.57 -32.73
C ASN A 369 11.37 20.41 -32.63
N ILE A 370 11.42 21.49 -31.85
CA ILE A 370 10.29 22.43 -31.67
C ILE A 370 9.85 23.03 -33.01
N GLN A 371 10.79 23.26 -33.92
CA GLN A 371 10.51 23.67 -35.29
C GLN A 371 10.74 22.49 -36.22
N ARG A 372 9.70 22.09 -36.96
CA ARG A 372 9.86 21.21 -38.12
C ARG A 372 10.55 22.00 -39.23
N THR A 373 11.88 21.95 -39.29
CA THR A 373 12.55 22.18 -40.57
C THR A 373 12.11 21.03 -41.49
N PRO A 374 11.67 21.28 -42.74
CA PRO A 374 11.39 20.20 -43.68
C PRO A 374 12.61 19.27 -43.74
N ALA A 375 12.37 17.98 -43.50
CA ALA A 375 13.41 17.01 -43.19
C ALA A 375 14.50 16.99 -44.26
N ILE A 376 15.71 17.41 -43.89
CA ILE A 376 16.93 16.92 -44.52
C ILE A 376 17.26 15.62 -43.79
N PRO A 377 17.35 14.46 -44.46
CA PRO A 377 17.77 13.24 -43.80
C PRO A 377 19.20 13.42 -43.30
N PHE A 378 19.39 13.36 -41.98
CA PHE A 378 20.73 13.25 -41.40
C PHE A 378 21.28 11.86 -41.77
N ASN A 379 22.17 11.84 -42.76
CA ASN A 379 23.03 10.70 -43.03
C ASN A 379 23.87 10.38 -41.80
N GLY A 380 23.69 9.19 -41.25
CA GLY A 380 24.56 8.61 -40.25
C GLY A 380 24.31 7.11 -40.17
N TYR A 381 25.10 6.36 -40.94
CA TYR A 381 25.14 4.90 -41.10
C TYR A 381 24.15 4.28 -42.10
N ALA A 382 24.53 4.33 -43.38
CA ALA A 382 24.23 3.23 -44.28
C ALA A 382 25.09 2.03 -43.86
N VAL A 383 24.44 0.96 -43.39
CA VAL A 383 25.07 -0.36 -43.28
C VAL A 383 25.39 -0.80 -44.72
N SER A 384 26.67 -0.76 -45.08
CA SER A 384 27.16 -1.36 -46.31
C SER A 384 27.13 -2.88 -46.15
N SER A 385 26.12 -3.54 -46.74
CA SER A 385 26.18 -4.96 -47.03
C SER A 385 26.49 -5.15 -48.52
N ALA A 386 27.78 -5.26 -48.82
CA ALA A 386 28.33 -5.83 -50.06
C ALA A 386 29.37 -6.86 -49.56
N ARG A 387 29.36 -8.15 -49.87
CA ARG A 387 29.21 -8.96 -51.08
C ARG A 387 28.97 -10.42 -50.60
N SER A 388 28.64 -11.46 -51.36
CA SER A 388 28.83 -11.82 -52.77
C SER A 388 28.00 -13.08 -53.05
N SER A 389 27.35 -13.12 -54.20
CA SER A 389 27.08 -14.36 -54.94
C SER A 389 28.33 -14.75 -55.73
N VAL A 390 28.80 -15.99 -55.55
CA VAL A 390 29.57 -16.74 -56.56
C VAL A 390 29.12 -18.19 -56.44
N ASP A 391 28.59 -18.69 -57.57
CA ASP A 391 28.39 -20.06 -58.06
C ASP A 391 27.95 -21.19 -57.12
#